data_AF-A0A1L7ALY8-F1
#
_entry.id   AF-A0A1L7ALY8-F1
#
_cell.length_a   1.000
_cell.length_b   1.000
_cell.length_c   1.000
_cell.angle_alpha   90.00
_cell.angle_beta   90.00
_cell.angle_gamma   90.00
#
_symmetry.space_group_name_H-M   'P 1'
#
loop_
_entity.id
_entity.type
_entity.pdbx_description
1 polymer ?
#
loop_
_entity_poly.entity_id
_entity_poly.type
_entity_poly.pdbx_seq_one_letter_code
_entity_poly.pdbx_strand_id
1 'polypeptide(L)'
;MKLRQATLLALLISAPVLPHYAMAQGSPAYNQALLAELSPEKRAEVQARATQGNSVQEVLEVDLLNNIKARYPANRIVALDFGRGVAVVELPSNGGTRMVRFNKTTLAIQD
;
A
#
# COMPACT_ATOMS: atom_id res chain seq x y z
N MET A 1 9.20 -54.73 -31.20
CA MET A 1 8.41 -53.53 -30.82
C MET A 1 9.34 -52.33 -30.94
N LYS A 2 9.09 -51.40 -31.88
CA LYS A 2 10.02 -50.29 -32.20
C LYS A 2 9.67 -49.06 -31.34
N LEU A 3 10.58 -48.60 -30.49
CA LEU A 3 10.42 -47.35 -29.72
C LEU A 3 10.58 -46.16 -30.68
N ARG A 4 9.54 -45.32 -30.77
CA ARG A 4 9.54 -44.08 -31.57
C ARG A 4 10.16 -42.96 -30.74
N GLN A 5 11.19 -42.31 -31.28
CA GLN A 5 11.85 -41.13 -30.72
C GLN A 5 10.85 -39.96 -30.66
N ALA A 6 10.68 -39.37 -29.49
CA ALA A 6 9.90 -38.15 -29.30
C ALA A 6 10.85 -36.94 -29.27
N THR A 7 10.77 -36.10 -30.30
CA THR A 7 11.48 -34.83 -30.40
C THR A 7 10.85 -33.83 -29.44
N LEU A 8 11.57 -33.44 -28.39
CA LEU A 8 11.16 -32.38 -27.46
C LEU A 8 11.52 -31.02 -28.05
N LEU A 9 10.49 -30.25 -28.41
CA LEU A 9 10.57 -28.86 -28.86
C LEU A 9 10.65 -27.96 -27.61
N ALA A 10 11.79 -27.29 -27.40
CA ALA A 10 11.99 -26.39 -26.27
C ALA A 10 11.26 -25.05 -26.51
N LEU A 11 10.26 -24.75 -25.68
CA LEU A 11 9.50 -23.50 -25.68
C LEU A 11 10.25 -22.46 -24.82
N LEU A 12 10.80 -21.43 -25.45
CA LEU A 12 11.40 -20.27 -24.77
C LEU A 12 10.29 -19.43 -24.13
N ILE A 13 10.22 -19.43 -22.80
CA ILE A 13 9.29 -18.59 -22.02
C ILE A 13 9.96 -17.23 -21.82
N SER A 14 9.56 -16.24 -22.62
CA SER A 14 9.93 -14.84 -22.38
C SER A 14 9.13 -14.31 -21.19
N ALA A 15 9.80 -14.05 -20.06
CA ALA A 15 9.16 -13.42 -18.90
C ALA A 15 8.83 -11.95 -19.20
N PRO A 16 7.59 -11.48 -18.97
CA PRO A 16 7.26 -10.07 -19.13
C PRO A 16 7.95 -9.24 -18.03
N VAL A 17 8.73 -8.24 -18.43
CA VAL A 17 9.29 -7.24 -17.53
C VAL A 17 8.14 -6.30 -17.15
N LEU A 18 7.66 -6.38 -15.90
CA LEU A 18 6.62 -5.47 -15.42
C LEU A 18 7.22 -4.06 -15.23
N PRO A 19 6.57 -3.01 -15.75
CA PRO A 19 7.02 -1.64 -15.53
C PRO A 19 6.92 -1.30 -14.03
N HIS A 20 8.02 -0.85 -13.44
CA HIS A 20 8.00 -0.21 -12.12
C HIS A 20 7.46 1.21 -12.30
N TYR A 21 6.24 1.46 -11.83
CA TYR A 21 5.71 2.81 -11.71
C TYR A 21 6.46 3.52 -10.59
N ALA A 22 7.35 4.45 -10.93
CA ALA A 22 7.99 5.31 -9.95
C ALA A 22 6.93 6.27 -9.40
N MET A 23 6.38 5.96 -8.22
CA MET A 23 5.52 6.90 -7.50
C MET A 23 6.38 8.07 -7.02
N ALA A 24 5.81 9.28 -7.05
CA ALA A 24 6.49 10.47 -6.56
C ALA A 24 6.80 10.30 -5.07
N GLN A 25 8.08 10.13 -4.74
CA GLN A 25 8.52 9.95 -3.36
C GLN A 25 8.52 11.30 -2.62
N GLY A 26 7.92 11.33 -1.43
CA GLY A 26 7.99 12.48 -0.54
C GLY A 26 9.42 12.86 -0.21
N SER A 27 9.67 14.16 0.05
CA SER A 27 11.01 14.64 0.42
C SER A 27 11.53 13.92 1.68
N PRO A 28 12.84 13.80 1.88
CA PRO A 28 13.41 13.20 3.09
C PRO A 28 12.88 13.83 4.38
N ALA A 29 12.73 15.16 4.42
CA ALA A 29 12.18 15.88 5.56
C ALA A 29 10.72 15.49 5.83
N TYR A 30 9.91 15.34 4.78
CA TYR A 30 8.52 14.89 4.91
C TYR A 30 8.45 13.44 5.42
N ASN A 31 9.27 12.53 4.89
CA ASN A 31 9.32 11.14 5.37
C ASN A 31 9.74 11.08 6.84
N GLN A 32 10.70 11.91 7.26
CA GLN A 32 11.12 12.00 8.65
C GLN A 32 10.03 12.55 9.56
N ALA A 33 9.26 13.55 9.09
CA ALA A 33 8.09 14.05 9.81
C ALA A 33 7.03 12.95 9.99
N LEU A 34 6.71 12.20 8.94
CA LEU A 34 5.78 11.06 9.03
C LEU A 34 6.25 10.02 10.05
N LEU A 35 7.52 9.62 10.01
CA LEU A 35 8.08 8.67 10.98
C LEU A 35 8.06 9.20 12.41
N ALA A 36 8.24 10.51 12.61
CA ALA A 36 8.23 11.13 13.93
C ALA A 36 6.85 11.07 14.60
N GLU A 37 5.76 11.04 13.82
CA GLU A 37 4.40 10.93 14.36
C GLU A 37 4.02 9.51 14.84
N LEU A 38 4.75 8.49 14.39
CA LEU A 38 4.48 7.08 14.70
C LEU A 38 4.93 6.68 16.11
N SER A 39 4.30 5.63 16.66
CA SER A 39 4.83 4.96 17.86
C SER A 39 6.21 4.34 17.55
N PRO A 40 7.08 4.12 18.56
CA PRO A 40 8.36 3.48 18.34
C PRO A 40 8.25 2.13 17.60
N GLU A 41 7.26 1.32 17.97
CA GLU A 41 7.01 -0.01 17.39
C GLU A 41 6.55 0.12 15.93
N LYS A 42 5.56 0.98 15.66
CA LYS A 42 5.05 1.20 14.31
C LYS A 42 6.11 1.83 13.41
N ARG A 43 6.95 2.73 13.95
CA ARG A 43 8.09 3.31 13.23
C ARG A 43 9.08 2.24 12.81
N ALA A 44 9.46 1.35 13.72
CA ALA A 44 10.38 0.26 13.42
C ALA A 44 9.82 -0.68 12.35
N GLU A 45 8.53 -1.01 12.42
CA GLU A 45 7.85 -1.81 11.39
C GLU A 45 7.89 -1.14 10.02
N VAL A 46 7.53 0.15 9.95
CA VAL A 46 7.52 0.92 8.70
C VAL A 46 8.93 1.01 8.11
N GLN A 47 9.94 1.28 8.94
CA GLN A 47 11.33 1.33 8.49
C GLN A 47 11.83 -0.02 7.99
N ALA A 48 11.44 -1.13 8.63
CA ALA A 48 11.80 -2.48 8.18
C ALA A 48 11.17 -2.82 6.82
N ARG A 49 9.97 -2.31 6.54
CA ARG A 49 9.25 -2.53 5.27
C ARG A 49 9.63 -1.56 4.16
N ALA A 50 10.12 -0.37 4.52
CA ALA A 50 10.62 0.64 3.59
C ALA A 50 12.03 0.27 3.07
N THR A 51 12.13 -0.89 2.43
CA THR A 51 13.35 -1.42 1.83
C THR A 51 13.16 -1.65 0.32
N GLN A 52 14.28 -1.67 -0.41
CA GLN A 52 14.37 -2.16 -1.81
C GLN A 52 13.22 -1.73 -2.75
N GLY A 53 12.92 -0.43 -2.81
CA GLY A 53 11.95 0.13 -3.77
C GLY A 53 10.64 0.63 -3.16
N ASN A 54 10.33 0.27 -1.91
CA ASN A 54 9.20 0.87 -1.19
C ASN A 54 9.67 2.04 -0.32
N SER A 55 9.02 3.19 -0.46
CA SER A 55 9.19 4.35 0.41
C SER A 55 8.39 4.22 1.71
N VAL A 56 8.80 5.01 2.71
CA VAL A 56 8.03 5.19 3.96
C VAL A 56 6.58 5.55 3.68
N GLN A 57 6.35 6.47 2.74
CA GLN A 57 5.02 6.93 2.38
C GLN A 57 4.16 5.80 1.79
N GLU A 58 4.69 5.01 0.87
CA GLU A 58 3.97 3.87 0.28
C GLU A 58 3.61 2.81 1.32
N VAL A 59 4.53 2.51 2.23
CA VAL A 59 4.27 1.56 3.32
C VAL A 59 3.13 2.06 4.21
N LEU A 60 3.18 3.33 4.62
CA LEU A 60 2.14 3.95 5.44
C LEU A 60 0.78 3.99 4.73
N GLU A 61 0.79 4.30 3.43
CA GLU A 61 -0.42 4.33 2.62
C GLU A 61 -1.03 2.93 2.53
N VAL A 62 -0.25 1.90 2.18
CA VAL A 62 -0.75 0.51 2.13
C VAL A 62 -1.33 0.07 3.47
N ASP A 63 -0.67 0.37 4.58
CA ASP A 63 -1.16 0.02 5.92
C ASP A 63 -2.48 0.68 6.24
N LEU A 64 -2.59 1.97 5.95
CA LEU A 64 -3.82 2.71 6.18
C LEU A 64 -4.95 2.22 5.28
N LEU A 65 -4.67 1.97 4.00
CA LEU A 65 -5.64 1.40 3.05
C LEU A 65 -6.16 0.04 3.55
N ASN A 66 -5.27 -0.81 4.08
CA ASN A 66 -5.65 -2.10 4.64
C ASN A 66 -6.54 -1.94 5.89
N ASN A 67 -6.16 -1.05 6.81
CA ASN A 67 -6.95 -0.77 8.02
C ASN A 67 -8.33 -0.21 7.68
N ILE A 68 -8.43 0.70 6.71
CA ILE A 68 -9.71 1.24 6.24
C ILE A 68 -10.56 0.13 5.63
N LYS A 69 -10.01 -0.69 4.73
CA LYS A 69 -10.76 -1.78 4.07
C LYS A 69 -11.25 -2.84 5.06
N ALA A 70 -10.47 -3.13 6.10
CA ALA A 70 -10.87 -4.05 7.16
C ALA A 70 -12.09 -3.53 7.95
N ARG A 71 -12.20 -2.21 8.15
CA ARG A 71 -13.31 -1.57 8.88
C ARG A 71 -14.51 -1.27 7.98
N TYR A 72 -14.25 -0.90 6.73
CA TYR A 72 -15.22 -0.41 5.77
C TYR A 72 -15.12 -1.21 4.46
N PRO A 73 -15.65 -2.45 4.43
CA PRO A 73 -15.59 -3.30 3.25
C PRO A 73 -16.39 -2.70 2.08
N ALA A 74 -15.92 -2.93 0.85
CA ALA A 74 -16.53 -2.45 -0.39
C ALA A 74 -16.55 -0.92 -0.61
N ASN A 75 -15.85 -0.15 0.20
CA ASN A 75 -15.69 1.30 -0.02
C ASN A 75 -14.51 1.60 -0.98
N ARG A 76 -14.60 2.72 -1.69
CA ARG A 76 -13.48 3.28 -2.46
C ARG A 76 -12.81 4.38 -1.64
N ILE A 77 -11.49 4.33 -1.50
CA ILE A 77 -10.72 5.36 -0.79
C ILE A 77 -10.37 6.44 -1.82
N VAL A 78 -10.80 7.69 -1.57
CA VAL A 78 -10.73 8.77 -2.56
C VAL A 78 -9.70 9.84 -2.23
N ALA A 79 -9.34 9.99 -0.95
CA ALA A 79 -8.29 10.88 -0.49
C ALA A 79 -7.71 10.43 0.84
N LEU A 80 -6.43 10.72 1.07
CA LEU A 80 -5.70 10.52 2.32
C LEU A 80 -4.96 11.81 2.69
N ASP A 81 -5.11 12.25 3.94
CA ASP A 81 -4.37 13.35 4.52
C ASP A 81 -3.72 12.87 5.83
N PHE A 82 -2.43 12.53 5.74
CA PHE A 82 -1.64 12.11 6.89
C PHE A 82 -1.47 13.21 7.93
N GLY A 83 -1.25 14.46 7.51
CA GLY A 83 -1.05 15.57 8.43
C GLY A 83 -2.25 15.77 9.36
N ARG A 84 -3.47 15.61 8.82
CA ARG A 84 -4.73 15.75 9.56
C ARG A 84 -5.25 14.46 10.19
N GLY A 85 -4.68 13.30 9.87
CA GLY A 85 -5.15 12.01 10.37
C GLY A 85 -6.53 11.64 9.81
N VAL A 86 -6.76 11.95 8.54
CA VAL A 86 -8.07 11.81 7.88
C VAL A 86 -7.96 11.06 6.56
N ALA A 87 -8.89 10.15 6.33
CA ALA A 87 -9.17 9.54 5.04
C ALA A 87 -10.59 9.90 4.59
N VAL A 88 -10.80 10.02 3.29
CA VAL A 88 -12.14 10.15 2.71
C VAL A 88 -12.45 8.87 1.96
N VAL A 89 -13.58 8.26 2.30
CA VAL A 89 -14.09 7.04 1.66
C VAL A 89 -15.40 7.33 0.96
N GLU A 90 -15.60 6.73 -0.19
CA GLU A 90 -16.85 6.72 -0.95
C GLU A 90 -17.64 5.47 -0.57
N LEU A 91 -18.92 5.67 -0.22
CA LEU A 91 -19.84 4.63 0.19
C LEU A 91 -20.49 3.98 -1.04
N PRO A 92 -20.53 2.64 -1.11
CA PRO A 92 -21.02 1.91 -2.29
C PRO A 92 -22.52 2.12 -2.56
N SER A 93 -23.29 2.49 -1.54
CA SER A 93 -24.76 2.56 -1.61
C SER A 93 -25.27 3.75 -2.43
N ASN A 94 -24.53 4.86 -2.49
CA ASN A 94 -25.01 6.10 -3.08
C ASN A 94 -23.90 7.01 -3.65
N GLY A 95 -22.63 6.57 -3.66
CA GLY A 95 -21.50 7.40 -4.05
C GLY A 95 -21.22 8.58 -3.09
N GLY A 96 -21.88 8.61 -1.93
CA GLY A 96 -21.65 9.62 -0.92
C GLY A 96 -20.28 9.44 -0.28
N THR A 97 -19.62 10.53 0.10
CA THR A 97 -18.32 10.47 0.78
C THR A 97 -18.49 10.59 2.29
N ARG A 98 -17.65 9.86 3.02
CA ARG A 98 -17.52 9.92 4.47
C ARG A 98 -16.07 10.20 4.85
N MET A 99 -15.90 11.13 5.77
CA MET A 99 -14.62 11.35 6.43
C MET A 99 -14.41 10.30 7.52
N VAL A 100 -13.26 9.63 7.48
CA VAL A 100 -12.82 8.62 8.44
C VAL A 100 -11.57 9.16 9.12
N ARG A 101 -11.56 9.17 10.45
CA ARG A 101 -10.38 9.58 11.22
C ARG A 101 -9.51 8.36 11.52
N PHE A 102 -8.21 8.58 11.64
CA PHE A 102 -7.28 7.56 12.11
C PHE A 102 -6.28 8.14 13.09
N ASN A 103 -5.79 7.29 13.98
CA ASN A 103 -4.71 7.63 14.89
C ASN A 103 -3.39 7.71 14.11
N LYS A 104 -2.74 8.88 14.08
CA LYS A 104 -1.49 9.06 13.32
C LYS A 104 -0.30 8.28 13.87
N THR A 105 -0.37 7.89 15.13
CA THR A 105 0.69 7.16 15.84
C THR A 105 0.62 5.65 15.60
N THR A 106 -0.58 5.10 15.42
CA THR A 106 -0.80 3.64 15.27
C THR A 106 -1.42 3.24 13.93
N LEU A 107 -1.90 4.22 13.16
CA LEU A 107 -2.71 4.08 11.93
C LEU A 107 -4.06 3.38 12.13
N ALA A 108 -4.50 3.20 13.39
CA ALA A 108 -5.78 2.58 13.70
C ALA A 108 -6.94 3.52 13.34
N ILE A 109 -7.99 2.97 12.74
CA ILE A 109 -9.20 3.71 12.40
C ILE A 109 -9.96 4.06 13.69
N GLN A 110 -10.44 5.32 13.74
CA GLN A 110 -11.24 5.85 14.85
C GLN A 110 -12.69 5.99 14.40
N ASP A 111 -13.63 5.61 15.27
CA ASP A 111 -15.06 5.80 15.05
C ASP A 111 -15.53 7.20 15.47
#